data_AF-A0A9D4J0K2-F1
#
_entry.id   AF-A0A9D4J0K2-F1
#
_cell.length_a   1.000
_cell.length_b   1.000
_cell.length_c   1.000
_cell.angle_alpha   90.00
_cell.angle_beta   90.00
_cell.angle_gamma   90.00
#
_symmetry.space_group_name_H-M   'P 1'
#
loop_
_entity.id
_entity.type
_entity.pdbx_description
1 polymer ?
#
loop_
_entity_poly.entity_id
_entity_poly.type
_entity_poly.pdbx_seq_one_letter_code
_entity_poly.pdbx_strand_id
1 'polypeptide(L)' 'MVDSGLLRSDDPVHLECLRFCFIPLIQHDLNFCTHLWNSYRIRQQRHMEAPNGIPTVMY' A
#
# COMPACT_ATOMS: atom_id res chain seq x y z
N MET A 1 2.12 4.25 22.41
CA MET A 1 3.54 3.90 22.19
C MET A 1 4.42 5.14 22.34
N VAL A 2 4.18 6.20 21.55
CA VAL A 2 4.89 7.48 21.73
C VAL A 2 4.43 8.18 23.01
N ASP A 3 3.12 8.37 23.18
CA ASP A 3 2.56 9.03 24.38
C ASP A 3 2.75 8.26 25.70
N SER A 4 3.11 6.98 25.60
CA SER A 4 3.43 6.12 26.74
C SER A 4 4.94 6.09 27.05
N GLY A 5 5.76 6.85 26.34
CA GLY A 5 7.22 6.92 26.52
C GLY A 5 8.01 5.68 26.05
N LEU A 6 7.34 4.70 25.43
CA LEU A 6 7.94 3.44 24.99
C LEU A 6 8.59 3.53 23.60
N LEU A 7 8.15 4.50 22.80
CA LEU A 7 8.66 4.74 21.46
C LEU A 7 9.15 6.19 21.37
N ARG A 8 10.44 6.34 21.12
CA ARG A 8 11.06 7.62 20.80
C ARG A 8 11.08 7.80 19.28
N SER A 9 10.28 8.74 18.77
CA SER A 9 10.20 9.04 17.34
C SER A 9 11.40 9.84 16.82
N ASP A 10 12.21 10.39 17.73
CA ASP A 10 13.48 11.05 17.47
C ASP A 10 14.68 10.09 17.50
N ASP A 11 14.49 8.86 18.00
CA ASP A 11 15.55 7.86 18.11
C ASP A 11 15.63 7.02 16.83
N PRO A 12 16.76 7.07 16.09
CA PRO A 12 16.93 6.31 14.86
C PRO A 12 16.85 4.80 15.07
N VAL A 13 17.30 4.27 16.21
CA VAL A 13 17.25 2.82 16.49
C VAL A 13 15.81 2.36 16.60
N HIS A 14 14.98 3.12 17.32
CA HIS A 14 13.57 2.82 17.47
C HIS A 14 12.83 2.87 16.12
N LEU A 15 13.14 3.87 15.29
CA LEU A 15 12.58 3.96 13.94
C LEU A 15 13.00 2.79 13.06
N GLU A 16 14.28 2.39 13.07
CA GLU A 16 14.77 1.27 12.28
C GLU A 16 14.20 -0.08 12.75
N CYS A 17 14.00 -0.27 14.06
CA CYS A 17 13.30 -1.45 14.57
C CYS A 17 11.85 -1.52 14.06
N LEU A 18 11.13 -0.40 14.05
CA LEU A 18 9.78 -0.35 13.47
C LEU A 18 9.82 -0.65 11.97
N ARG A 19 10.73 -0.01 11.22
CA ARG A 19 10.90 -0.28 9.79
C ARG A 19 11.17 -1.74 9.53
N PHE A 20 12.12 -2.35 10.24
CA PHE A 20 12.46 -3.77 10.09
C PHE A 20 11.25 -4.67 10.34
N CYS A 21 10.47 -4.42 11.39
CA CYS A 21 9.30 -5.21 11.72
C CYS A 21 8.15 -5.03 10.72
N PHE A 22 7.89 -3.81 10.25
CA PHE A 22 6.69 -3.47 9.50
C PHE A 22 6.88 -3.32 7.99
N ILE A 23 8.09 -3.04 7.50
CA ILE A 23 8.36 -2.96 6.04
C ILE A 23 7.92 -4.23 5.31
N PRO A 24 8.21 -5.46 5.79
CA PRO A 24 7.77 -6.67 5.09
C PRO A 24 6.25 -6.76 4.97
N LEU A 25 5.52 -6.35 6.01
CA LEU A 25 4.06 -6.33 6.02
C LEU A 25 3.51 -5.28 5.04
N ILE A 26 4.05 -4.05 5.09
CA ILE A 26 3.68 -2.99 4.17
C ILE A 26 3.96 -3.42 2.73
N GLN A 27 5.11 -4.04 2.46
CA GLN A 27 5.48 -4.52 1.13
C GLN A 27 4.54 -5.63 0.66
N HIS A 28 4.14 -6.55 1.55
CA HIS A 28 3.15 -7.57 1.24
C HIS A 28 1.84 -6.94 0.77
N ASP A 29 1.32 -5.94 1.50
CA ASP A 29 0.06 -5.29 1.17
C ASP A 29 0.16 -4.48 -0.13
N LEU A 30 1.28 -3.80 -0.36
CA LEU A 30 1.55 -3.12 -1.63
C LEU A 30 1.59 -4.10 -2.82
N ASN A 31 2.22 -5.26 -2.63
CA ASN A 31 2.24 -6.32 -3.65
C ASN A 31 0.84 -6.87 -3.91
N PHE A 32 0.04 -7.08 -2.86
CA PHE A 32 -1.34 -7.52 -2.98
C PHE A 32 -2.20 -6.50 -3.74
N CYS A 33 -2.12 -5.22 -3.40
CA CYS A 33 -2.82 -4.15 -4.11
C CYS A 33 -2.43 -4.10 -5.59
N THR A 34 -1.12 -4.21 -5.88
CA THR A 34 -0.60 -4.26 -7.25
C THR A 34 -1.15 -5.46 -8.02
N HIS A 35 -1.14 -6.64 -7.41
CA HIS A 35 -1.70 -7.85 -8.00
C HIS A 35 -3.20 -7.68 -8.26
N LEU A 36 -3.96 -7.20 -7.28
CA LEU A 36 -5.39 -6.99 -7.38
C LEU A 36 -5.71 -6.02 -8.52
N TRP A 37 -5.04 -4.88 -8.57
CA TRP A 37 -5.20 -3.86 -9.60
C TRP A 37 -4.91 -4.40 -11.00
N ASN A 38 -3.80 -5.12 -11.18
CA ASN A 38 -3.41 -5.69 -12.47
C ASN A 38 -4.30 -6.87 -12.90
N SER A 39 -4.89 -7.59 -11.94
CA SER A 39 -5.76 -8.74 -12.21
C SER A 39 -7.22 -8.34 -12.45
N TYR A 40 -7.67 -7.25 -11.83
CA TYR A 40 -9.03 -6.78 -11.98
C TYR A 40 -9.21 -6.10 -13.34
N ARG A 41 -9.95 -6.77 -14.22
CA ARG A 41 -10.43 -6.16 -15.45
C ARG A 41 -11.61 -5.25 -15.11
N ILE A 42 -11.47 -3.95 -15.40
CA ILE A 42 -12.60 -3.01 -15.31
C ILE A 42 -13.66 -3.50 -16.30
N ARG A 43 -14.83 -3.87 -15.78
CA ARG A 43 -15.97 -4.31 -16.58
C ARG A 43 -16.51 -3.11 -17.35
N GLN A 44 -16.78 -3.28 -18.64
CA GLN A 44 -17.40 -2.24 -19.44
C GLN A 44 -18.81 -1.95 -18.89
N GLN A 45 -19.08 -0.69 -18.55
CA GLN A 45 -20.42 -0.22 -18.20
C GLN A 45 -20.95 0.65 -19.35
N ARG A 46 -22.19 0.40 -19.79
CA ARG A 46 -22.80 0.98 -21.01
C ARG A 46 -22.86 2.51 -21.05
N HIS A 47 -22.70 3.19 -19.91
CA HIS A 47 -22.88 4.64 -19.78
C HIS A 47 -21.74 5.33 -19.01
N MET A 48 -20.58 4.68 -18.85
CA MET A 48 -19.41 5.32 -18.23
C MET A 48 -18.31 5.53 -19.24
N GLU A 49 -17.77 6.75 -19.31
CA GLU A 49 -16.51 7.07 -19.99
C GLU A 49 -15.31 6.61 -19.13
N ALA A 50 -15.34 5.35 -18.69
CA ALA A 50 -14.22 4.75 -17.97
C ALA A 50 -13.37 3.93 -18.95
N PRO A 51 -12.03 4.00 -18.88
CA PRO A 51 -11.16 3.14 -19.68
C PRO A 51 -11.44 1.67 -19.36
N ASN A 52 -11.65 0.89 -20.41
CA ASN A 52 -11.98 -0.53 -20.31
C ASN A 52 -10.71 -1.38 -20.28
N GLY A 53 -10.68 -2.45 -19.47
CA GLY A 53 -9.53 -3.37 -19.43
C GLY A 53 -8.72 -3.30 -18.13
N ILE A 54 -7.43 -3.61 -18.20
CA ILE A 54 -6.50 -3.47 -17.08
C ILE A 54 -6.12 -1.99 -16.99
N PRO A 55 -6.25 -1.34 -15.83
CA PRO A 55 -5.87 0.06 -15.70
C PRO A 55 -4.34 0.21 -15.82
N THR A 56 -3.88 0.77 -16.94
CA THR A 56 -2.45 0.96 -17.26
C THR A 56 -1.84 2.22 -16.66
N VAL A 57 -2.63 3.05 -15.97
CA VAL A 57 -2.19 4.31 -15.36
C VAL A 57 -2.69 4.38 -13.92
N MET A 58 -1.76 4.54 -12.97
CA MET A 58 -2.06 5.02 -11.62
C MET A 58 -1.82 6.54 -11.62
N TYR A 59 -2.85 7.33 -11.32
CA TYR A 59 -2.75 8.78 -11.10
C TYR A 59 -2.53 9.08 -9.62
#